data_AF-A0ABD1FK89-F1
#
_entry.id   AF-A0ABD1FK89-F1
#
_cell.length_a   1.000
_cell.length_b   1.000
_cell.length_c   1.000
_cell.angle_alpha   90.00
_cell.angle_beta   90.00
_cell.angle_gamma   90.00
#
_symmetry.space_group_name_H-M   'P 1'
#
loop_
_entity.id
_entity.type
_entity.pdbx_description
1 polymer ?
#
loop_
_entity_poly.entity_id
_entity_poly.type
_entity_poly.pdbx_seq_one_letter_code
_entity_poly.pdbx_strand_id
1 'polypeptide(L)'
;MDPNSSSLRNRRGLPPLPPLLIPPYNPYAAAPPVDYMPPPSSSFLPQPPPYFMPLLGSPFPPQPPLPPQKPTVTSHPPSSPPPLPPLELRAKILKQIEYYFSDANLIRDDFLKMRMDDHGWVPVQVVADFPLMTRITNDIPLILFTMRGYSQVVEVQGDRLRRRGTWHLWLSFFDRTGKFTRNEGTK
;
A
#
# COMPACT_ATOMS: atom_id res chain seq x y z
N MET A 1 -49.67 9.84 41.79
CA MET A 1 -49.97 8.74 40.86
C MET A 1 -51.02 9.30 39.94
N ASP A 2 -50.57 9.91 38.84
CA ASP A 2 -51.44 10.55 37.87
C ASP A 2 -51.15 9.90 36.51
N PRO A 3 -52.09 9.09 35.96
CA PRO A 3 -51.89 8.43 34.69
C PRO A 3 -52.20 9.41 33.55
N ASN A 4 -51.15 10.01 33.03
CA ASN A 4 -51.14 10.73 31.76
C ASN A 4 -51.53 9.78 30.62
N SER A 5 -52.71 9.96 30.05
CA SER A 5 -53.14 9.29 28.84
C SER A 5 -53.50 10.32 27.78
N SER A 6 -53.17 9.94 26.53
CA SER A 6 -53.77 10.43 25.29
C SER A 6 -53.06 11.59 24.61
N SER A 7 -51.98 11.28 23.89
CA SER A 7 -51.80 11.78 22.52
C SER A 7 -50.88 10.85 21.74
N LEU A 8 -51.52 9.89 21.08
CA LEU A 8 -50.93 9.00 20.08
C LEU A 8 -50.34 9.83 18.93
N ARG A 9 -49.02 9.98 18.98
CA ARG A 9 -48.06 9.82 17.88
C ARG A 9 -48.68 9.98 16.48
N ASN A 10 -48.77 11.22 16.02
CA ASN A 10 -48.83 11.58 14.61
C ASN A 10 -47.60 11.00 13.88
N ARG A 11 -47.69 9.76 13.42
CA ARG A 11 -46.78 9.21 12.41
C ARG A 11 -47.45 9.39 11.06
N ARG A 12 -47.17 10.53 10.43
CA ARG A 12 -47.33 10.72 8.98
C ARG A 12 -46.50 9.63 8.31
N GLY A 13 -47.16 8.55 7.88
CA GLY A 13 -46.58 7.58 6.97
C GLY A 13 -46.25 8.30 5.66
N LEU A 14 -45.00 8.19 5.22
CA LEU A 14 -44.62 8.58 3.86
C LEU A 14 -45.45 7.77 2.87
N PRO A 15 -45.94 8.35 1.76
CA PRO A 15 -46.62 7.58 0.73
C PRO A 15 -45.64 6.54 0.13
N PRO A 16 -46.13 5.36 -0.29
CA PRO A 16 -45.27 4.36 -0.92
C PRO A 16 -44.69 4.92 -2.22
N LEU A 17 -43.38 4.72 -2.42
CA LEU A 17 -42.70 5.09 -3.66
C LEU A 17 -43.30 4.30 -4.84
N PRO A 18 -43.46 4.91 -6.03
CA PRO A 18 -43.87 4.16 -7.22
C PRO A 18 -42.82 3.10 -7.55
N PRO A 19 -43.22 1.94 -8.13
CA PRO A 19 -42.26 0.92 -8.54
C PRO A 19 -41.32 1.50 -9.60
N LEU A 20 -40.01 1.37 -9.38
CA LEU A 20 -39.01 1.77 -10.36
C LEU A 20 -39.15 0.82 -11.56
N LEU A 21 -39.57 1.36 -12.71
CA LEU A 21 -39.63 0.63 -13.96
C LEU A 21 -38.19 0.36 -14.40
N ILE A 22 -37.64 -0.79 -14.00
CA ILE A 22 -36.32 -1.24 -14.45
C ILE A 22 -36.47 -1.59 -15.94
N PRO A 23 -35.77 -0.91 -16.86
CA PRO A 23 -35.84 -1.26 -18.27
C PRO A 23 -35.32 -2.70 -18.46
N PRO A 24 -35.90 -3.47 -19.39
CA PRO A 24 -35.43 -4.83 -19.67
C PRO A 24 -33.97 -4.79 -20.13
N TYR A 25 -33.14 -5.61 -19.50
CA TYR A 25 -31.75 -5.81 -19.89
C TYR A 25 -31.69 -6.29 -21.35
N ASN A 26 -31.18 -5.44 -22.24
CA ASN A 26 -30.97 -5.79 -23.64
C ASN A 26 -29.49 -6.18 -23.85
N PRO A 27 -29.16 -7.47 -23.96
CA PRO A 27 -27.78 -7.91 -24.19
C PRO A 27 -27.25 -7.57 -25.59
N TYR A 28 -28.09 -6.99 -26.46
CA TYR A 28 -27.74 -6.61 -27.84
C TYR A 28 -27.65 -5.10 -28.07
N ALA A 29 -27.61 -4.28 -27.02
CA ALA A 29 -27.21 -2.88 -27.16
C ALA A 29 -25.73 -2.87 -27.56
N ALA A 30 -25.48 -2.75 -28.86
CA ALA A 30 -24.15 -2.72 -29.46
C ALA A 30 -23.27 -1.70 -28.73
N ALA A 31 -22.12 -2.17 -28.25
CA ALA A 31 -21.05 -1.32 -27.76
C ALA A 31 -20.69 -0.28 -28.83
N PRO A 32 -20.27 0.95 -28.46
CA PRO A 32 -19.73 1.88 -29.43
C PRO A 32 -18.53 1.23 -30.14
N PRO A 33 -18.34 1.48 -31.45
CA PRO A 33 -17.24 0.90 -32.19
C PRO A 33 -15.93 1.26 -31.51
N VAL A 34 -15.11 0.24 -31.26
CA VAL A 34 -13.73 0.39 -30.85
C VAL A 34 -12.99 1.15 -31.94
N ASP A 35 -12.77 2.45 -31.75
CA ASP A 35 -11.81 3.18 -32.57
C ASP A 35 -10.46 2.48 -32.45
N TYR A 36 -10.03 1.94 -33.59
CA TYR A 36 -8.77 1.25 -33.77
C TYR A 36 -7.64 2.24 -33.50
N MET A 37 -7.13 2.29 -32.26
CA MET A 37 -5.91 3.04 -31.96
C MET A 37 -4.70 2.23 -32.47
N PRO A 38 -3.91 2.74 -33.44
CA PRO A 38 -2.68 2.08 -33.85
C PRO A 38 -1.68 2.05 -32.68
N PRO A 39 -0.82 1.02 -32.58
CA PRO A 39 0.18 0.96 -31.52
C PRO A 39 1.20 2.09 -31.69
N PRO A 40 1.60 2.81 -30.62
CA PRO A 40 2.78 3.64 -30.69
C PRO A 40 4.01 2.74 -30.89
N SER A 41 4.65 2.96 -32.02
CA SER A 41 5.95 2.51 -32.50
C SER A 41 6.87 1.93 -31.44
N SER A 42 7.18 0.64 -31.58
CA SER A 42 8.32 0.02 -30.93
C SER A 42 9.61 0.62 -31.51
N SER A 43 10.25 1.56 -30.80
CA SER A 43 11.67 1.88 -30.95
C SER A 43 12.09 3.04 -30.03
N PHE A 44 12.73 2.72 -28.92
CA PHE A 44 14.08 3.20 -28.59
C PHE A 44 14.46 2.69 -27.19
N LEU A 45 14.88 1.42 -27.12
CA LEU A 45 15.87 1.08 -26.11
C LEU A 45 17.18 1.75 -26.57
N PRO A 46 17.82 2.63 -25.79
CA PRO A 46 19.15 3.10 -26.13
C PRO A 46 20.06 1.87 -26.12
N GLN A 47 20.48 1.44 -27.30
CA GLN A 47 21.56 0.46 -27.40
C GLN A 47 22.80 1.07 -26.75
N PRO A 48 23.58 0.32 -25.95
CA PRO A 48 24.91 0.78 -25.59
C PRO A 48 25.70 1.00 -26.88
N PRO A 49 26.55 2.03 -26.96
CA PRO A 49 27.41 2.20 -28.12
C PRO A 49 28.21 0.91 -28.31
N PRO A 50 28.36 0.40 -29.55
CA PRO A 50 29.22 -0.74 -29.77
C PRO A 50 30.60 -0.33 -29.26
N TYR A 51 31.13 -1.10 -28.30
CA TYR A 51 32.52 -0.99 -27.92
C TYR A 51 33.34 -1.14 -29.20
N PHE A 52 33.85 -0.02 -29.73
CA PHE A 52 34.79 -0.04 -30.84
C PHE A 52 36.08 -0.61 -30.26
N MET A 53 36.26 -1.93 -30.35
CA MET A 53 37.57 -2.52 -30.18
C MET A 53 38.43 -2.02 -31.35
N PRO A 54 39.50 -1.24 -31.09
CA PRO A 54 40.42 -0.93 -32.16
C PRO A 54 41.25 -2.18 -32.45
N LEU A 55 40.97 -2.83 -33.59
CA LEU A 55 41.90 -3.79 -34.15
C LEU A 55 43.17 -3.01 -34.57
N LEU A 56 44.30 -3.43 -34.00
CA LEU A 56 45.61 -2.81 -34.16
C LEU A 56 45.99 -2.67 -35.65
N GLY A 57 46.02 -1.45 -36.19
CA GLY A 57 46.82 -1.16 -37.38
C GLY A 57 46.22 -0.39 -38.56
N SER A 58 45.06 0.26 -38.47
CA SER A 58 44.59 1.14 -39.57
C SER A 58 44.94 2.61 -39.34
N PRO A 59 45.59 3.31 -40.28
CA PRO A 59 45.86 4.74 -40.17
C PRO A 59 44.55 5.53 -40.32
N PHE A 60 44.22 6.33 -39.31
CA PHE A 60 43.06 7.24 -39.34
C PHE A 60 43.23 8.28 -40.46
N PRO A 61 42.18 8.57 -41.27
CA PRO A 61 42.21 9.71 -42.17
C PRO A 61 42.24 11.03 -41.35
N PRO A 62 42.89 12.09 -41.86
CA PRO A 62 42.99 13.36 -41.15
C PRO A 62 41.59 13.97 -40.96
N GLN A 63 41.21 14.22 -39.71
CA GLN A 63 39.93 14.86 -39.38
C GLN A 63 39.99 16.37 -39.71
N PRO A 64 38.90 16.98 -40.23
CA PRO A 64 38.83 18.42 -40.40
C PRO A 64 38.89 19.14 -39.04
N PRO A 65 39.40 20.39 -38.98
CA PRO A 65 39.55 21.11 -37.72
C PRO A 65 38.17 21.36 -37.09
N LEU A 66 37.98 20.85 -35.88
CA LEU A 66 36.78 21.09 -35.08
C LEU A 66 36.63 22.60 -34.81
N PRO A 67 35.40 23.16 -34.83
CA PRO A 67 35.16 24.55 -34.46
C PRO A 67 35.60 24.79 -32.99
N PRO A 68 36.02 26.01 -32.63
CA PRO A 68 36.49 26.31 -31.28
C PRO A 68 35.37 26.09 -30.27
N GLN A 69 35.47 25.01 -29.49
CA GLN A 69 34.59 24.74 -28.37
C GLN A 69 34.91 25.77 -27.27
N LYS A 70 33.91 26.58 -26.88
CA LYS A 70 33.99 27.31 -25.62
C LYS A 70 34.18 26.29 -24.49
N PRO A 71 35.00 26.58 -23.46
CA PRO A 71 35.18 25.66 -22.34
C PRO A 71 33.88 25.51 -21.57
N THR A 72 33.09 24.48 -21.90
CA THR A 72 32.00 24.03 -21.05
C THR A 72 32.64 23.24 -19.91
N VAL A 73 32.82 23.92 -18.78
CA VAL A 73 33.03 23.28 -17.47
C VAL A 73 31.81 22.39 -17.23
N THR A 74 31.88 21.13 -17.67
CA THR A 74 30.85 20.14 -17.38
C THR A 74 31.17 19.58 -16.01
N SER A 75 30.69 20.24 -14.96
CA SER A 75 30.63 19.66 -13.63
C SER A 75 29.55 18.57 -13.64
N HIS A 76 29.93 17.32 -13.90
CA HIS A 76 29.05 16.18 -13.64
C HIS A 76 28.89 16.08 -12.10
N PRO A 77 27.69 16.24 -11.53
CA PRO A 77 27.52 15.95 -10.12
C PRO A 77 27.71 14.43 -9.92
N PRO A 78 28.36 13.99 -8.81
CA PRO A 78 28.35 12.59 -8.45
C PRO A 78 26.90 12.14 -8.27
N SER A 79 26.58 10.94 -8.73
CA SER A 79 25.27 10.32 -8.62
C SER A 79 24.80 10.32 -7.16
N SER A 80 24.02 11.33 -6.76
CA SER A 80 23.45 11.42 -5.42
C SER A 80 22.50 10.23 -5.21
N PRO A 81 22.56 9.54 -4.06
CA PRO A 81 21.56 8.54 -3.72
C PRO A 81 20.16 9.18 -3.74
N PRO A 82 19.11 8.41 -4.05
CA PRO A 82 17.74 8.93 -4.12
C PRO A 82 17.40 9.68 -2.82
N PRO A 83 16.69 10.81 -2.91
CA PRO A 83 16.32 11.58 -1.73
C PRO A 83 15.55 10.68 -0.76
N LEU A 84 16.12 10.50 0.43
CA LEU A 84 15.47 9.75 1.49
C LEU A 84 14.09 10.40 1.77
N PRO A 85 13.00 9.62 1.88
CA PRO A 85 11.70 10.17 2.22
C PRO A 85 11.77 11.05 3.45
N PRO A 86 10.94 12.11 3.53
CA PRO A 86 10.97 13.06 4.63
C PRO A 86 10.90 12.33 5.97
N LEU A 87 11.76 12.72 6.91
CA LEU A 87 11.84 12.10 8.24
C LEU A 87 10.47 12.06 8.93
N GLU A 88 9.65 13.09 8.73
CA GLU A 88 8.28 13.15 9.23
C GLU A 88 7.37 12.04 8.66
N LEU A 89 7.50 11.70 7.37
CA LEU A 89 6.70 10.65 6.75
C LEU A 89 7.03 9.29 7.39
N ARG A 90 8.32 9.01 7.56
CA ARG A 90 8.78 7.78 8.23
C ARG A 90 8.30 7.70 9.68
N ALA A 91 8.34 8.81 10.41
CA ALA A 91 7.82 8.87 11.78
C ALA A 91 6.31 8.60 11.83
N LYS A 92 5.53 9.12 10.88
CA LYS A 92 4.09 8.84 10.76
C LYS A 92 3.81 7.37 10.46
N ILE A 93 4.52 6.79 9.50
CA ILE A 93 4.45 5.36 9.14
C ILE A 93 4.72 4.49 10.36
N LEU A 94 5.83 4.77 11.06
CA LEU A 94 6.24 4.01 12.24
C LEU A 94 5.19 4.07 13.34
N LYS A 95 4.79 5.27 13.74
CA LYS A 95 3.77 5.45 14.78
C LYS A 95 2.46 4.74 14.44
N GLN A 96 2.05 4.80 13.18
CA GLN A 96 0.79 4.21 12.75
C GLN A 96 0.80 2.68 12.82
N ILE A 97 1.86 2.04 12.30
CA ILE A 97 1.98 0.58 12.33
C ILE A 97 2.17 0.09 13.77
N GLU A 98 3.00 0.76 14.57
CA GLU A 98 3.17 0.40 15.99
C GLU A 98 1.87 0.54 16.78
N TYR A 99 1.01 1.50 16.43
CA TYR A 99 -0.33 1.59 17.00
C TYR A 99 -1.21 0.41 16.61
N TYR A 100 -1.23 0.01 15.33
CA TYR A 100 -2.02 -1.15 14.89
C TYR A 100 -1.63 -2.43 15.63
N PHE A 101 -0.32 -2.66 15.80
CA PHE A 101 0.21 -3.79 16.53
C PHE A 101 0.34 -3.53 18.05
N SER A 102 -0.17 -2.41 18.56
CA SER A 102 -0.17 -2.15 20.00
C SER A 102 -1.16 -3.07 20.71
N ASP A 103 -0.87 -3.39 21.97
CA ASP A 103 -1.71 -4.30 22.74
C ASP A 103 -3.14 -3.74 22.90
N ALA A 104 -3.27 -2.41 23.05
CA ALA A 104 -4.56 -1.73 23.14
C ALA A 104 -5.40 -1.86 21.86
N ASN A 105 -4.78 -1.84 20.68
CA ASN A 105 -5.48 -2.05 19.42
C ASN A 105 -5.83 -3.53 19.23
N LEU A 106 -4.87 -4.43 19.45
CA LEU A 106 -5.05 -5.88 19.24
C LEU A 106 -6.13 -6.49 20.14
N ILE A 107 -6.38 -5.94 21.33
CA ILE A 107 -7.53 -6.34 22.17
C ILE A 107 -8.86 -6.16 21.43
N ARG A 108 -9.00 -5.08 20.66
CA ARG A 108 -10.28 -4.62 20.09
C ARG A 108 -10.41 -4.88 18.59
N ASP A 109 -9.30 -4.97 17.88
CA ASP A 109 -9.26 -5.03 16.43
C ASP A 109 -9.29 -6.49 15.95
N ASP A 110 -10.50 -7.03 15.82
CA ASP A 110 -10.72 -8.38 15.30
C ASP A 110 -10.27 -8.53 13.85
N PHE A 111 -10.33 -7.45 13.07
CA PHE A 111 -9.90 -7.49 11.67
C PHE A 111 -8.42 -7.77 11.55
N LEU A 112 -7.58 -7.06 12.33
CA LEU A 112 -6.14 -7.31 12.33
C LEU A 112 -5.81 -8.72 12.82
N LYS A 113 -6.49 -9.20 13.88
CA LYS A 113 -6.32 -10.58 14.39
C LYS A 113 -6.73 -11.64 13.37
N MET A 114 -7.84 -11.45 12.66
CA MET A 114 -8.30 -12.37 11.60
C MET A 114 -7.34 -12.43 10.40
N ARG A 115 -6.46 -11.44 10.24
CA ARG A 115 -5.44 -11.41 9.18
C ARG A 115 -4.10 -11.97 9.62
N MET A 116 -3.96 -12.38 10.88
CA MET A 116 -2.80 -13.10 11.37
C MET A 116 -2.86 -14.57 10.96
N ASP A 117 -1.75 -15.10 10.48
CA ASP A 117 -1.58 -16.55 10.30
C ASP A 117 -1.34 -17.26 11.66
N ASP A 118 -1.18 -18.59 11.62
CA ASP A 118 -0.91 -19.42 12.82
C ASP A 118 0.39 -19.04 13.56
N HIS A 119 1.23 -18.21 12.94
CA HIS A 119 2.48 -17.70 13.50
C HIS A 119 2.43 -16.18 13.78
N GLY A 120 1.27 -15.54 13.65
CA GLY A 120 1.05 -14.13 13.93
C GLY A 120 1.43 -13.16 12.81
N TRP A 121 1.79 -13.66 11.62
CA TRP A 121 2.20 -12.82 10.50
C TRP A 121 1.00 -12.28 9.74
N VAL A 122 1.10 -11.00 9.37
CA VAL A 122 0.14 -10.27 8.56
C VAL A 122 0.84 -9.79 7.29
N PRO A 123 0.30 -10.04 6.09
CA PRO A 123 0.85 -9.49 4.85
C PRO A 123 0.88 -7.97 4.89
N VAL A 124 2.00 -7.37 4.48
CA VAL A 124 2.16 -5.90 4.51
C VAL A 124 1.15 -5.19 3.60
N GLN A 125 0.72 -5.84 2.51
CA GLN A 125 -0.34 -5.39 1.62
C GLN A 125 -1.64 -5.10 2.39
N VAL A 126 -2.01 -6.01 3.30
CA VAL A 126 -3.22 -5.85 4.12
C VAL A 126 -3.11 -4.62 5.00
N VAL A 127 -1.93 -4.38 5.61
CA VAL A 127 -1.70 -3.21 6.46
C VAL A 127 -1.68 -1.92 5.65
N ALA A 128 -1.11 -1.96 4.44
CA ALA A 128 -1.04 -0.81 3.53
C ALA A 128 -2.44 -0.37 3.06
N ASP A 129 -3.38 -1.31 2.92
CA ASP A 129 -4.77 -1.03 2.57
C ASP A 129 -5.62 -0.46 3.71
N PHE A 130 -5.08 -0.33 4.94
CA PHE A 130 -5.86 0.22 6.05
C PHE A 130 -6.21 1.70 5.80
N PRO A 131 -7.41 2.18 6.21
CA PRO A 131 -7.87 3.53 5.87
C PRO A 131 -6.98 4.68 6.34
N LEU A 132 -6.25 4.51 7.45
CA LEU A 132 -5.28 5.52 7.90
C LEU A 132 -3.92 5.30 7.26
N MET A 133 -3.54 4.05 6.96
CA MET A 133 -2.27 3.75 6.32
C MET A 133 -2.25 4.29 4.89
N THR A 134 -3.28 4.02 4.10
CA THR A 134 -3.48 4.56 2.73
C THR A 134 -3.39 6.08 2.67
N ARG A 135 -3.80 6.80 3.73
CA ARG A 135 -3.68 8.27 3.83
C ARG A 135 -2.25 8.75 4.12
N ILE A 136 -1.42 7.89 4.68
CA ILE A 136 0.00 8.17 4.95
C ILE A 136 0.84 7.73 3.74
N THR A 137 0.71 6.47 3.34
CA THR A 137 1.38 5.88 2.17
C THR A 137 0.79 4.52 1.81
N ASN A 138 0.87 4.14 0.54
CA ASN A 138 0.67 2.76 0.07
C ASN A 138 1.97 2.16 -0.53
N ASP A 139 3.11 2.76 -0.19
CA ASP A 139 4.41 2.35 -0.70
C ASP A 139 5.00 1.22 0.17
N ILE A 140 4.84 -0.01 -0.31
CA ILE A 140 5.26 -1.24 0.37
C ILE A 140 6.76 -1.27 0.72
N PRO A 141 7.69 -1.03 -0.23
CA PRO A 141 9.11 -1.01 0.10
C PRO A 141 9.46 0.06 1.13
N LEU A 142 8.78 1.23 1.11
CA LEU A 142 8.98 2.25 2.14
C LEU A 142 8.50 1.81 3.53
N ILE A 143 7.35 1.13 3.60
CA ILE A 143 6.82 0.57 4.83
C ILE A 143 7.81 -0.46 5.40
N LEU A 144 8.23 -1.42 4.58
CA LEU A 144 9.17 -2.48 4.98
C LEU A 144 10.52 -1.89 5.42
N PHE A 145 11.06 -0.93 4.66
CA PHE A 145 12.30 -0.24 5.03
C PHE A 145 12.18 0.45 6.40
N THR A 146 11.07 1.14 6.64
CA THR A 146 10.84 1.86 7.89
C THR A 146 10.66 0.89 9.06
N MET A 147 9.91 -0.19 8.88
CA MET A 147 9.71 -1.19 9.92
C MET A 147 11.00 -1.94 10.26
N ARG A 148 11.79 -2.33 9.27
CA ARG A 148 13.08 -3.02 9.48
C ARG A 148 14.12 -2.15 10.18
N GLY A 149 14.18 -0.86 9.84
CA GLY A 149 15.21 0.04 10.36
C GLY A 149 14.91 0.63 11.74
N TYR A 150 13.63 0.83 12.07
CA TYR A 150 13.27 1.71 13.18
C TYR A 150 12.27 1.12 14.19
N SER A 151 11.46 0.11 13.84
CA SER A 151 10.44 -0.40 14.76
C SER A 151 11.01 -1.37 15.80
N GLN A 152 10.56 -1.22 17.05
CA GLN A 152 10.86 -2.16 18.14
C GLN A 152 9.67 -3.06 18.49
N VAL A 153 8.46 -2.64 18.11
CA VAL A 153 7.21 -3.33 18.42
C VAL A 153 6.93 -4.46 17.41
N VAL A 154 7.37 -4.29 16.17
CA VAL A 154 7.05 -5.18 15.04
C VAL A 154 8.31 -5.84 14.48
N GLU A 155 8.15 -7.08 14.00
CA GLU A 155 9.14 -7.83 13.24
C GLU A 155 8.73 -7.89 11.76
N VAL A 156 9.73 -7.93 10.88
CA VAL A 156 9.52 -8.01 9.43
C VAL A 156 10.17 -9.27 8.89
N GLN A 157 9.41 -10.06 8.13
CA GLN A 157 9.92 -11.23 7.41
C GLN A 157 9.40 -11.22 5.98
N GLY A 158 10.30 -11.02 5.01
CA GLY A 158 9.90 -10.79 3.62
C GLY A 158 8.92 -9.61 3.54
N ASP A 159 7.72 -9.88 3.03
CA ASP A 159 6.64 -8.92 2.88
C ASP A 159 5.54 -9.06 3.95
N ARG A 160 5.91 -9.56 5.14
CA ARG A 160 4.99 -9.75 6.26
C ARG A 160 5.48 -9.04 7.52
N LEU A 161 4.52 -8.61 8.32
CA LEU A 161 4.71 -7.93 9.59
C LEU A 161 4.09 -8.76 10.72
N ARG A 162 4.71 -8.74 11.90
CA ARG A 162 4.18 -9.42 13.09
C ARG A 162 4.53 -8.67 14.37
N ARG A 163 3.67 -8.76 15.39
CA ARG A 163 3.98 -8.28 16.74
C ARG A 163 5.16 -9.03 17.36
N ARG A 164 6.20 -8.31 17.78
CA ARG A 164 7.36 -8.86 18.48
C ARG A 164 6.96 -9.41 19.86
N GLY A 165 7.38 -10.64 20.17
CA GLY A 165 7.28 -11.25 21.51
C GLY A 165 5.91 -11.76 21.93
N THR A 166 4.83 -10.99 21.71
CA THR A 166 3.49 -11.29 22.25
C THR A 166 2.48 -11.79 21.21
N TRP A 167 2.92 -12.13 19.98
CA TRP A 167 2.02 -12.53 18.89
C TRP A 167 1.09 -13.72 19.24
N HIS A 168 1.59 -14.71 19.97
CA HIS A 168 0.86 -15.94 20.31
C HIS A 168 -0.36 -15.67 21.20
N LEU A 169 -0.32 -14.64 22.05
CA LEU A 169 -1.45 -14.27 22.89
C LEU A 169 -2.67 -13.91 22.02
N TRP A 170 -2.43 -13.22 20.91
CA TRP A 170 -3.49 -12.74 20.02
C TRP A 170 -4.11 -13.85 19.16
N LEU A 171 -3.44 -14.99 19.04
CA LEU A 171 -3.99 -16.19 18.39
C LEU A 171 -4.79 -17.06 19.39
N SER A 172 -4.32 -17.18 20.62
CA SER A 172 -4.96 -18.00 21.67
C SER A 172 -6.36 -17.51 22.05
N PHE A 173 -6.61 -16.19 21.97
CA PHE A 173 -7.96 -15.65 22.19
C PHE A 173 -8.98 -16.08 21.13
N PHE A 174 -8.54 -16.70 20.03
CA PHE A 174 -9.37 -17.02 18.88
C PHE A 174 -9.70 -18.52 18.74
N ASP A 175 -9.45 -19.36 19.75
CA ASP A 175 -9.72 -20.80 19.60
C ASP A 175 -11.24 -21.11 19.50
N ARG A 176 -11.69 -21.19 18.24
CA ARG A 176 -12.81 -21.91 17.61
C ARG A 176 -14.25 -21.74 18.07
N THR A 177 -14.57 -20.98 19.12
CA THR A 177 -16.00 -20.85 19.54
C THR A 177 -16.49 -19.44 19.88
N GLY A 178 -15.67 -18.40 19.67
CA GLY A 178 -16.10 -17.01 19.93
C GLY A 178 -16.46 -16.75 21.41
N LYS A 179 -15.91 -17.54 22.35
CA LYS A 179 -16.08 -17.32 23.78
C LYS A 179 -14.74 -16.94 24.42
N PHE A 180 -14.75 -15.79 25.10
CA PHE A 180 -13.67 -15.30 25.95
C PHE A 180 -13.39 -16.32 27.06
N THR A 181 -12.33 -17.10 26.93
CA THR A 181 -11.84 -17.91 28.05
C THR A 181 -11.10 -16.99 29.01
N ARG A 182 -11.81 -16.55 30.05
CA ARG A 182 -11.17 -15.98 31.25
C ARG A 182 -10.35 -17.11 31.88
N ASN A 183 -9.04 -16.97 31.78
CA ASN A 183 -8.06 -17.75 32.50
C ASN A 183 -8.20 -17.51 34.01
N GLU A 184 -9.02 -18.33 34.67
CA GLU A 184 -8.91 -18.57 36.11
C GLU A 184 -7.79 -19.59 36.34
N GLY A 185 -6.57 -19.06 36.48
CA GLY A 185 -5.41 -19.82 36.95
C GLY A 185 -5.15 -19.49 38.41
N THR A 186 -5.73 -20.31 39.29
CA THR A 186 -5.43 -20.39 40.72
C THR A 186 -3.97 -20.79 40.92
N LYS A 187 -3.19 -19.99 41.64
CA LYS A 187 -2.47 -20.46 42.84
C LYS A 187 -2.08 -19.29 43.73
#